data_AF-A0A3N6HDE2-F1
#
_entry.id   AF-A0A3N6HDE2-F1
#
_cell.length_a   1.000
_cell.length_b   1.000
_cell.length_c   1.000
_cell.angle_alpha   90.00
_cell.angle_beta   90.00
_cell.angle_gamma   90.00
#
_symmetry.space_group_name_H-M   'P 1'
#
loop_
_entity.id
_entity.type
_entity.pdbx_description
1 polymer ?
#
loop_
_entity_poly.entity_id
_entity_poly.type
_entity_poly.pdbx_seq_one_letter_code
_entity_poly.pdbx_strand_id
1 'polypeptide(L)' 'MPLTLSVRCPHCGSTDTELLSRFSSTACKALRRCVACREPFDHFKEL' A
#
# COMPACT_ATOMS: atom_id res chain seq x y z
N MET A 1 21.42 -4.46 -5.54
CA MET A 1 20.77 -3.75 -4.41
C MET A 1 19.28 -3.68 -4.69
N PRO A 2 18.41 -4.34 -3.91
CA PRO A 2 16.97 -4.22 -4.10
C PRO A 2 16.52 -2.82 -3.67
N LEU A 3 16.02 -2.04 -4.63
CA LEU A 3 15.34 -0.77 -4.35
C LEU A 3 13.98 -1.12 -3.74
N THR A 4 13.87 -1.02 -2.41
CA THR A 4 12.59 -1.18 -1.71
C THR A 4 11.68 -0.01 -2.10
N LEU A 5 10.81 -0.25 -3.07
CA LEU A 5 9.77 0.70 -3.51
C LEU A 5 8.74 0.85 -2.38
N SER A 6 9.00 1.77 -1.45
CA SER A 6 8.07 2.13 -0.37
C SER A 6 6.87 2.83 -0.97
N VAL A 7 5.67 2.25 -0.78
CA VAL A 7 4.42 2.81 -1.28
C VAL A 7 4.05 4.04 -0.46
N ARG A 8 3.80 5.15 -1.16
CA ARG A 8 3.35 6.41 -0.55
C ARG A 8 1.84 6.43 -0.41
N CYS A 9 1.37 6.91 0.73
CA CYS A 9 -0.04 7.12 0.99
C CYS A 9 -0.57 8.31 0.17
N PRO A 10 -1.67 8.14 -0.59
CA PRO A 10 -2.27 9.24 -1.35
C PRO A 10 -2.99 10.28 -0.47
N HIS A 11 -3.33 9.95 0.78
CA HIS A 11 -4.02 10.88 1.69
C HIS A 11 -3.06 11.84 2.41
N CYS A 12 -1.90 11.37 2.86
CA CYS A 12 -0.97 12.16 3.67
C CYS A 12 0.46 12.25 3.10
N GLY A 13 0.79 11.49 2.05
CA GLY A 13 2.13 11.45 1.46
C GLY A 13 3.16 10.61 2.22
N SER A 14 2.79 10.00 3.36
CA SER A 14 3.68 9.15 4.14
C SER A 14 4.11 7.90 3.37
N THR A 15 5.37 7.49 3.50
CA THR A 15 5.90 6.22 2.99
C THR A 15 5.67 5.05 3.94
N ASP A 16 5.14 5.32 5.13
CA ASP A 16 4.90 4.35 6.19
C ASP A 16 3.56 3.64 5.97
N THR A 17 3.57 2.67 5.06
CA THR A 17 2.38 1.90 4.69
C THR A 17 2.60 0.41 4.91
N GLU A 18 1.71 -0.21 5.68
CA GLU A 18 1.71 -1.63 5.97
C GLU A 18 0.76 -2.37 5.03
N LEU A 19 1.13 -3.60 4.65
CA LEU A 19 0.31 -4.46 3.82
C LEU A 19 -0.67 -5.23 4.70
N LEU A 20 -1.96 -4.90 4.64
CA LEU A 20 -2.99 -5.60 5.39
C LEU A 20 -3.38 -6.92 4.72
N SER A 21 -3.66 -6.86 3.41
CA SER A 21 -4.00 -8.05 2.63
C SER A 21 -3.29 -8.04 1.29
N ARG A 22 -2.78 -9.22 0.93
CA ARG A 22 -2.13 -9.45 -0.36
C ARG A 22 -3.11 -9.48 -1.52
N PHE A 23 -4.38 -9.72 -1.22
CA PHE A 23 -5.50 -9.87 -2.14
C PHE A 23 -6.69 -9.11 -1.58
N SER A 24 -7.06 -8.01 -2.23
CA SER A 24 -8.27 -7.25 -1.91
C SER A 24 -9.40 -7.73 -2.83
N SER A 25 -10.21 -6.82 -3.38
CA SER A 25 -11.34 -7.13 -4.26
C SER A 25 -10.97 -7.94 -5.51
N THR A 26 -9.69 -7.95 -5.90
CA THR A 26 -9.14 -8.72 -7.02
C THR A 26 -7.72 -9.17 -6.70
N ALA A 27 -7.25 -10.24 -7.35
CA ALA A 27 -5.89 -10.76 -7.14
C ALA A 27 -4.78 -9.74 -7.49
N CYS A 28 -5.07 -8.79 -8.37
CA CYS A 28 -4.17 -7.72 -8.79
C CYS A 28 -4.12 -6.53 -7.81
N LYS A 29 -5.05 -6.46 -6.84
CA LYS A 29 -5.11 -5.41 -5.84
C LYS A 29 -4.63 -5.92 -4.48
N ALA A 30 -3.84 -5.13 -3.80
CA ALA A 30 -3.41 -5.38 -2.45
C ALA A 30 -3.95 -4.29 -1.52
N LEU A 31 -4.58 -4.70 -0.42
CA LEU A 31 -5.08 -3.77 0.58
C LEU A 31 -3.91 -3.35 1.47
N ARG A 32 -3.62 -2.05 1.49
CA ARG A 32 -2.58 -1.46 2.34
C ARG A 32 -3.22 -0.48 3.30
N ARG A 33 -2.54 -0.18 4.39
CA ARG A 33 -2.95 0.83 5.36
C ARG A 33 -1.78 1.75 5.63
N CYS A 34 -2.05 3.05 5.67
CA CYS A 34 -1.05 3.99 6.11
C CYS A 34 -0.95 3.96 7.64
N VAL A 35 0.24 3.82 8.21
CA VAL A 35 0.43 3.86 9.68
C VAL A 35 0.27 5.28 10.22
N ALA A 36 0.70 6.29 9.44
CA ALA A 36 0.61 7.70 9.81
C ALA A 36 -0.85 8.22 9.92
N CYS A 37 -1.64 8.16 8.85
CA CYS A 37 -3.04 8.61 8.87
C CYS A 37 -4.04 7.50 9.24
N ARG A 38 -3.60 6.25 9.32
CA ARG A 38 -4.42 5.06 9.65
C ARG A 38 -5.54 4.75 8.65
N GLU A 39 -5.52 5.36 7.48
CA GLU A 39 -6.46 5.14 6.37
C GLU A 39 -6.05 3.91 5.53
N PRO A 40 -6.98 2.97 5.27
CA PRO A 40 -6.78 1.88 4.34
C PRO A 40 -6.94 2.34 2.87
N PHE A 41 -6.10 1.83 1.98
CA PHE A 41 -6.17 2.10 0.54
C PHE A 41 -5.77 0.86 -0.29
N ASP A 42 -6.40 0.69 -1.46
CA ASP A 42 -6.07 -0.36 -2.40
C ASP A 42 -4.91 0.07 -3.29
N HIS A 43 -3.80 -0.67 -3.22
CA HIS A 43 -2.66 -0.51 -4.10
C HIS A 43 -2.66 -1.59 -5.17
N PHE A 44 -2.69 -1.21 -6.44
CA PHE A 44 -2.51 -2.15 -7.53
C PHE A 44 -1.07 -2.65 -7.54
N LYS A 45 -0.87 -3.97 -7.58
CA LYS A 45 0.42 -4.54 -7.95
C LYS A 45 0.55 -4.37 -9.46
N GLU A 46 1.15 -3.27 -9.91
CA GLU A 46 1.66 -3.21 -11.27
C GLU A 46 2.79 -4.24 -11.36
N LEU A 47 2.58 -5.25 -12.21
CA LEU A 47 3.55 -6.32 -12.48
C LEU A 47 4.61 -5.83 -13.44
#